data_AF-A0A933LXB0-F1
#
_entry.id   AF-A0A933LXB0-F1
#
_cell.length_a   1.000
_cell.length_b   1.000
_cell.length_c   1.000
_cell.angle_alpha   90.00
_cell.angle_beta   90.00
_cell.angle_gamma   90.00
#
_symmetry.space_group_name_H-M   'P 1'
#
loop_
_entity.id
_entity.type
_entity.pdbx_description
1 polymer ?
#
loop_
_entity_poly.entity_id
_entity_poly.type
_entity_poly.pdbx_seq_one_letter_code
_entity_poly.pdbx_strand_id
1 'polypeptide(L)'
;EDELLLRSTRNTLRAIHDLKREMIWLRKSVWPLREAISRLERGESSLVQPGNRIYFRDVYDHTVQVIDLIETFRELLAGMLEMYLSSVSNRLNEVMKVLTIITTIFIPLTFVTSIYGMNFHHMPEIDSLWGYPTVLAVMAAIAGTMVYFFRKKRWI
;
A
#
# COMPACT_ATOMS: atom_id res chain seq x y z
N GLU A 1 -9.88 2.14 -7.72
CA GLU A 1 -9.85 2.35 -6.26
C GLU A 1 -10.07 1.05 -5.50
N ASP A 2 -11.16 0.32 -5.79
CA ASP A 2 -11.49 -0.96 -5.13
C ASP A 2 -10.38 -2.02 -5.18
N GLU A 3 -9.63 -2.11 -6.29
CA GLU A 3 -8.52 -3.05 -6.42
C GLU A 3 -7.37 -2.74 -5.44
N LEU A 4 -7.13 -1.47 -5.12
CA LEU A 4 -6.10 -1.04 -4.17
C LEU A 4 -6.46 -1.39 -2.72
N LEU A 5 -7.76 -1.37 -2.40
CA LEU A 5 -8.29 -1.68 -1.07
C LEU A 5 -8.31 -3.19 -0.81
N LEU A 6 -8.56 -4.00 -1.85
CA LEU A 6 -8.73 -5.44 -1.70
C LEU A 6 -7.44 -6.24 -1.96
N ARG A 7 -6.68 -5.91 -3.02
CA ARG A 7 -5.45 -6.64 -3.40
C ARG A 7 -4.49 -5.76 -4.20
N SER A 8 -3.62 -5.02 -3.52
CA SER A 8 -2.52 -4.29 -4.14
C SER A 8 -1.55 -5.24 -4.87
N THR A 9 -1.63 -5.31 -6.20
CA THR A 9 -0.80 -6.20 -7.03
C THR A 9 0.22 -5.39 -7.82
N ARG A 10 1.34 -6.00 -8.23
CA ARG A 10 2.36 -5.35 -9.07
C ARG A 10 1.78 -4.80 -10.40
N ASN A 11 0.69 -5.40 -10.87
CA ASN A 11 -0.06 -4.95 -12.05
C ASN A 11 -0.79 -3.62 -11.79
N THR A 12 -1.35 -3.42 -10.59
CA THR A 12 -2.02 -2.19 -10.20
C THR A 12 -1.05 -0.99 -10.21
N LEU A 13 0.19 -1.19 -9.74
CA LEU A 13 1.23 -0.16 -9.82
C LEU A 13 1.60 0.20 -11.26
N ARG A 14 1.68 -0.79 -12.16
CA ARG A 14 1.92 -0.54 -13.59
C ARG A 14 0.79 0.27 -14.20
N ALA A 15 -0.46 -0.12 -13.96
CA ALA A 15 -1.62 0.61 -14.45
C ALA A 15 -1.65 2.07 -13.99
N ILE A 16 -1.33 2.35 -12.71
CA ILE A 16 -1.22 3.73 -12.20
C ILE A 16 -0.13 4.51 -12.94
N HIS A 17 1.03 3.89 -13.19
CA HIS A 17 2.12 4.53 -13.92
C HIS A 17 1.78 4.81 -15.39
N ASP A 18 1.09 3.88 -16.05
CA ASP A 18 0.68 4.00 -17.44
C ASP A 18 -0.36 5.11 -17.60
N LEU A 19 -1.40 5.13 -16.75
CA LEU A 19 -2.38 6.21 -16.70
C LEU A 19 -1.74 7.57 -16.40
N LYS A 20 -0.78 7.63 -15.46
CA LYS A 20 -0.05 8.86 -15.17
C LYS A 20 0.72 9.37 -16.40
N ARG A 21 1.31 8.46 -17.18
CA ARG A 21 1.99 8.80 -18.43
C ARG A 21 1.00 9.31 -19.47
N GLU A 22 -0.14 8.66 -19.63
CA GLU A 22 -1.22 9.11 -20.53
C GLU A 22 -1.73 10.51 -20.17
N MET A 23 -1.95 10.81 -18.88
CA MET A 23 -2.35 12.15 -18.44
C MET A 23 -1.32 13.23 -18.79
N ILE A 24 -0.02 12.92 -18.69
CA ILE A 24 1.05 13.84 -19.09
C ILE A 24 1.00 14.10 -20.61
N TRP A 25 0.79 13.05 -21.41
CA TRP A 25 0.62 13.18 -22.85
C TRP A 25 -0.61 14.02 -23.20
N LEU A 26 -1.75 13.73 -22.56
CA LEU A 26 -3.00 14.45 -22.80
C LEU A 26 -2.84 15.94 -22.46
N ARG A 27 -2.21 16.28 -21.33
CA ARG A 27 -1.89 17.68 -20.97
C ARG A 27 -1.02 18.36 -22.05
N LYS A 28 0.02 17.68 -22.53
CA LYS A 28 0.92 18.22 -23.57
C LYS A 28 0.21 18.47 -24.90
N SER A 29 -0.84 17.70 -25.21
CA SER A 29 -1.64 17.86 -26.44
C SER A 29 -2.76 18.89 -26.31
N VAL A 30 -3.44 18.94 -25.15
CA VAL A 30 -4.61 19.81 -24.94
C VAL A 30 -4.19 21.25 -24.62
N TRP A 31 -3.06 21.47 -23.96
CA TRP A 31 -2.61 22.82 -23.61
C TRP A 31 -2.33 23.71 -24.86
N PRO A 32 -1.60 23.24 -25.90
CA PRO A 32 -1.46 23.99 -27.13
C PRO A 32 -2.78 24.16 -27.90
N LEU A 33 -3.70 23.18 -27.80
CA LEU A 33 -5.02 23.26 -28.42
C LEU A 33 -5.83 24.41 -27.83
N ARG A 34 -5.80 24.61 -26.51
CA ARG A 34 -6.40 25.77 -25.84
C ARG A 34 -5.90 27.08 -26.43
N GLU A 35 -4.59 27.20 -26.63
CA GLU A 35 -3.98 28.41 -27.20
C GLU A 35 -4.41 28.62 -28.66
N ALA A 36 -4.49 27.56 -29.46
CA ALA A 36 -4.99 27.65 -30.83
C ALA A 36 -6.46 28.11 -30.88
N ILE A 37 -7.32 27.57 -30.01
CA ILE A 37 -8.74 27.96 -29.93
C ILE A 37 -8.87 29.40 -29.40
N SER A 38 -8.05 29.80 -28.43
CA SER A 38 -7.99 31.18 -27.91
C SER A 38 -7.74 32.21 -29.03
N ARG A 39 -6.85 31.91 -29.98
CA ARG A 39 -6.60 32.79 -31.14
C ARG A 39 -7.79 32.86 -32.10
N LEU A 40 -8.50 31.74 -32.28
CA LEU A 40 -9.72 31.68 -33.10
C LEU A 40 -10.87 32.48 -32.45
N GLU A 41 -11.03 32.39 -31.13
CA GLU A 41 -12.02 33.14 -30.35
C GLU A 41 -11.79 34.66 -30.43
N ARG A 42 -10.52 35.09 -30.30
CA ARG A 42 -10.13 36.51 -30.44
C ARG A 42 -10.31 37.05 -31.87
N GLY A 43 -10.44 36.15 -32.85
CA GLY A 43 -10.62 36.49 -34.26
C GLY A 43 -9.34 37.03 -34.90
N GLU A 44 -8.19 36.47 -34.54
CA GLU A 44 -6.89 36.79 -35.16
C GLU A 44 -6.76 36.25 -36.60
N SER A 45 -7.79 35.53 -37.09
CA SER A 45 -7.85 34.97 -38.44
C SER A 45 -8.96 35.63 -39.26
N SER A 46 -8.61 36.06 -40.48
CA SER A 46 -9.55 36.61 -41.47
C SER A 46 -10.60 35.61 -41.95
N LEU A 47 -10.41 34.31 -41.66
CA LEU A 47 -11.36 33.24 -41.99
C LEU A 47 -12.49 33.13 -40.96
N VAL A 48 -12.38 33.76 -39.79
CA VAL A 48 -13.37 33.67 -38.72
C VAL A 48 -14.38 34.82 -38.83
N GLN A 49 -15.62 34.49 -39.20
CA GLN A 49 -16.70 35.47 -39.23
C GLN A 49 -17.11 35.87 -37.80
N PRO A 50 -17.55 37.12 -37.57
CA PRO A 50 -17.98 37.60 -36.25
C PRO A 50 -19.08 36.74 -35.60
N GLY A 51 -20.00 36.20 -36.40
CA GLY A 51 -21.08 35.31 -35.93
C GLY A 51 -20.59 33.95 -35.42
N ASN A 52 -19.39 33.51 -35.81
CA ASN A 52 -18.85 32.21 -35.41
C ASN A 52 -18.08 32.26 -34.09
N ARG A 53 -17.77 33.46 -33.57
CA ARG A 53 -17.01 33.65 -32.33
C ARG A 53 -17.64 32.98 -31.11
N ILE A 54 -18.98 32.96 -31.05
CA ILE A 54 -19.72 32.36 -29.93
C ILE A 54 -19.50 30.83 -29.83
N TYR A 55 -19.37 30.16 -30.97
CA TYR A 55 -19.08 28.72 -31.01
C TYR A 55 -17.62 28.42 -30.64
N PHE A 56 -16.67 29.27 -31.06
CA PHE A 56 -15.28 29.13 -30.64
C PHE A 56 -15.08 29.37 -29.14
N ARG A 57 -15.87 30.28 -28.56
CA ARG A 57 -15.89 30.49 -27.11
C ARG A 57 -16.37 29.25 -26.36
N ASP A 58 -17.45 28.61 -26.81
CA ASP A 58 -17.93 27.36 -26.22
C ASP A 58 -16.88 26.23 -26.29
N VAL A 59 -16.20 26.08 -27.43
CA VAL A 59 -15.10 25.11 -27.59
C VAL A 59 -13.90 25.46 -26.71
N TYR A 60 -13.60 26.75 -26.51
CA TYR A 60 -12.57 27.20 -25.58
C TYR A 60 -12.93 26.82 -24.14
N ASP A 61 -14.16 27.10 -23.71
CA ASP A 61 -14.65 26.79 -22.36
C ASP A 61 -14.60 25.27 -22.11
N HIS A 62 -15.03 24.44 -23.08
CA HIS A 62 -14.88 22.99 -23.01
C HIS A 62 -13.42 22.54 -22.92
N THR A 63 -12.51 23.19 -23.64
CA THR A 63 -11.08 22.85 -23.59
C THR A 63 -10.47 23.16 -22.22
N VAL A 64 -10.86 24.28 -21.61
CA VAL A 64 -10.47 24.62 -20.24
C VAL A 64 -11.00 23.57 -19.26
N GLN A 65 -12.27 23.17 -19.38
CA GLN A 65 -12.86 22.13 -18.54
C GLN A 65 -12.11 20.79 -18.65
N VAL A 66 -11.70 20.39 -19.86
CA VAL A 66 -10.88 19.19 -20.06
C VAL A 66 -9.51 19.32 -19.39
N ILE A 67 -8.86 20.48 -19.45
CA ILE A 67 -7.58 20.71 -18.76
C ILE A 67 -7.74 20.54 -17.24
N ASP A 68 -8.80 21.09 -16.66
CA ASP A 68 -9.06 20.99 -15.22
C ASP A 68 -9.35 19.53 -14.81
N LEU A 69 -10.08 18.78 -15.64
CA LEU A 69 -10.30 17.34 -15.43
C LEU A 69 -8.99 16.55 -15.49
N ILE A 70 -8.08 16.87 -16.42
CA ILE A 70 -6.76 16.23 -16.51
C ILE A 70 -5.97 16.46 -15.22
N GLU A 71 -5.97 17.68 -14.68
CA GLU A 71 -5.28 17.97 -13.42
C GLU A 71 -5.91 17.22 -12.25
N THR A 72 -7.25 17.18 -12.18
CA THR A 72 -7.98 16.40 -11.17
C THR A 72 -7.61 14.91 -11.24
N PHE A 73 -7.58 14.31 -12.43
CA PHE A 73 -7.16 12.91 -12.59
C PHE A 73 -5.71 12.69 -12.20
N ARG A 74 -4.81 13.65 -12.44
CA ARG A 74 -3.42 13.56 -12.00
C ARG A 74 -3.28 13.58 -10.49
N GLU A 75 -4.07 14.39 -9.80
CA GLU A 75 -4.13 14.41 -8.34
C GLU A 75 -4.68 13.09 -7.78
N LEU A 76 -5.78 12.58 -8.37
CA LEU A 76 -6.33 11.29 -7.99
C LEU A 76 -5.34 10.14 -8.20
N LEU A 77 -4.62 10.10 -9.33
CA LEU A 77 -3.59 9.09 -9.58
C LEU A 77 -2.41 9.19 -8.60
N ALA A 78 -2.06 10.41 -8.15
CA ALA A 78 -1.06 10.60 -7.11
C ALA A 78 -1.56 10.04 -5.77
N GLY A 79 -2.80 10.36 -5.38
CA GLY A 79 -3.43 9.79 -4.19
C GLY A 79 -3.52 8.25 -4.23
N MET A 80 -3.86 7.68 -5.39
CA MET A 80 -3.87 6.23 -5.58
C MET A 80 -2.49 5.58 -5.40
N LEU A 81 -1.42 6.24 -5.83
CA LEU A 81 -0.05 5.76 -5.60
C LEU A 81 0.31 5.78 -4.11
N GLU A 82 -0.06 6.84 -3.39
CA GLU A 82 0.14 6.93 -1.94
C GLU A 82 -0.66 5.85 -1.20
N MET A 83 -1.92 5.62 -1.58
CA MET A 83 -2.74 4.53 -1.06
C MET A 83 -2.12 3.15 -1.34
N TYR A 84 -1.58 2.92 -2.54
CA TYR A 84 -0.87 1.68 -2.87
C TYR A 84 0.32 1.46 -1.93
N LEU A 85 1.17 2.48 -1.75
CA LEU A 85 2.34 2.39 -0.87
C LEU A 85 1.93 2.14 0.59
N SER A 86 0.87 2.82 1.06
CA SER A 86 0.31 2.60 2.39
C SER A 86 -0.20 1.17 2.57
N SER A 87 -0.94 0.64 1.60
CA SER A 87 -1.46 -0.74 1.61
C SER A 87 -0.33 -1.79 1.64
N VAL A 88 0.71 -1.60 0.82
CA VAL A 88 1.90 -2.46 0.84
C VAL A 88 2.62 -2.41 2.19
N SER A 89 2.79 -1.21 2.76
CA SER A 89 3.41 -1.02 4.07
C SER A 89 2.58 -1.70 5.18
N ASN A 90 1.26 -1.56 5.15
CA ASN A 90 0.37 -2.23 6.11
C ASN A 90 0.49 -3.76 6.02
N ARG A 91 0.52 -4.30 4.80
CA ARG A 91 0.73 -5.74 4.58
C ARG A 91 2.10 -6.22 5.09
N LEU A 92 3.16 -5.44 4.87
CA LEU A 92 4.47 -5.74 5.45
C LEU A 92 4.43 -5.72 6.97
N ASN A 93 3.77 -4.75 7.59
CA ASN A 93 3.60 -4.69 9.03
C ASN A 93 2.82 -5.90 9.58
N GLU A 94 1.80 -6.37 8.88
CA GLU A 94 1.08 -7.61 9.23
C GLU A 94 1.97 -8.84 9.14
N VAL A 95 2.71 -9.01 8.05
CA VAL A 95 3.66 -10.13 7.88
C VAL A 95 4.72 -10.10 8.98
N MET A 96 5.30 -8.93 9.26
CA MET A 96 6.29 -8.74 10.33
C MET A 96 5.70 -9.06 11.70
N LYS A 97 4.47 -8.58 12.01
CA LYS A 97 3.77 -8.92 13.25
C LYS A 97 3.63 -10.43 13.41
N VAL A 98 3.17 -11.15 12.38
CA VAL A 98 3.01 -12.61 12.42
C VAL A 98 4.36 -13.31 12.64
N LEU A 99 5.39 -12.93 11.88
CA LEU A 99 6.73 -13.51 12.04
C LEU A 99 7.30 -13.26 13.44
N THR A 100 7.14 -12.04 13.97
CA THR A 100 7.58 -11.69 15.32
C THR A 100 6.83 -12.49 16.39
N ILE A 101 5.52 -12.64 16.29
CA ILE A 101 4.73 -13.43 17.24
C ILE A 101 5.24 -14.87 17.28
N ILE A 102 5.38 -15.52 16.12
CA ILE A 102 5.91 -16.88 16.02
C ILE A 102 7.31 -16.94 16.64
N THR A 103 8.20 -16.04 16.23
CA THR A 103 9.60 -16.02 16.69
C THR A 103 9.71 -15.82 18.20
N THR A 104 8.98 -14.87 18.78
CA THR A 104 8.99 -14.58 20.23
C THR A 104 8.44 -15.73 21.07
N ILE A 105 7.52 -16.52 20.53
CA ILE A 105 7.04 -17.75 21.20
C ILE A 105 8.12 -18.84 21.10
N PHE A 106 8.68 -19.08 19.92
CA PHE A 106 9.62 -20.19 19.72
C PHE A 106 11.00 -19.97 20.37
N ILE A 107 11.57 -18.76 20.36
CA ILE A 107 12.91 -18.52 20.93
C ILE A 107 13.09 -19.04 22.37
N PRO A 108 12.24 -18.67 23.36
CA PRO A 108 12.40 -19.16 24.73
C PRO A 108 12.10 -20.66 24.85
N LEU A 109 11.15 -21.18 24.08
CA LEU A 109 10.86 -22.62 24.06
C LEU A 109 12.06 -23.42 23.53
N THR A 110 12.64 -22.99 22.41
CA THR A 110 13.83 -23.60 21.82
C THR A 110 15.05 -23.48 22.74
N PHE A 111 15.17 -22.37 23.47
CA PHE A 111 16.23 -22.21 24.46
C PHE A 111 16.13 -23.24 25.58
N VAL A 112 14.92 -23.46 26.13
CA VAL A 112 14.66 -24.50 27.14
C VAL A 112 15.01 -25.88 26.57
N THR A 113 14.49 -26.23 25.38
CA THR A 113 14.80 -27.54 24.77
C THR A 113 16.29 -27.70 24.46
N SER A 114 16.99 -26.62 24.12
CA SER A 114 18.43 -26.66 23.85
C SER A 114 19.21 -26.95 25.12
N ILE A 115 18.87 -26.32 26.25
CA ILE A 115 19.50 -26.61 27.56
C ILE A 115 19.31 -28.08 27.92
N TYR A 116 18.08 -28.59 27.87
CA TYR A 116 17.80 -29.99 28.21
C TYR A 116 18.29 -30.99 27.15
N GLY A 117 18.64 -30.52 25.94
CA GLY A 117 19.28 -31.31 24.90
C GLY A 117 20.80 -31.41 25.04
N MET A 118 21.42 -30.67 25.98
CA MET A 118 22.85 -30.78 26.25
C MET A 118 23.16 -32.03 27.09
N ASN A 119 24.17 -32.79 26.70
CA ASN A 119 24.62 -34.03 27.39
C ASN A 119 25.32 -33.74 28.73
N PHE A 120 24.64 -33.12 29.69
CA PHE A 120 25.18 -32.93 31.04
C PHE A 120 24.92 -34.16 31.91
N HIS A 121 25.97 -34.65 32.56
CA HIS A 121 25.93 -35.86 33.40
C HIS A 121 25.40 -35.61 34.82
N HIS A 122 25.24 -34.35 35.24
CA HIS A 122 24.74 -33.93 36.56
C HIS A 122 23.65 -32.86 36.42
N MET A 123 22.48 -33.22 35.88
CA MET A 123 21.28 -32.39 35.98
C MET A 123 20.35 -33.03 37.02
N PRO A 124 20.09 -32.39 38.16
CA PRO A 124 19.27 -32.96 39.24
C PRO A 124 17.82 -33.27 38.83
N GLU A 125 17.36 -32.72 37.69
CA GLU A 125 16.01 -32.88 37.16
C GLU A 125 15.85 -34.08 36.21
N ILE A 126 16.94 -34.69 35.72
CA ILE A 126 16.90 -35.82 34.76
C ILE A 126 16.50 -37.14 35.42
N ASP A 127 16.94 -37.38 36.67
CA ASP A 127 16.65 -38.62 37.40
C ASP A 127 15.25 -38.65 38.02
N SER A 128 14.50 -37.54 37.93
CA SER A 128 13.14 -37.43 38.47
C SER A 128 12.08 -37.83 37.44
N LEU A 129 11.18 -38.74 37.83
CA LEU A 129 9.99 -39.12 37.06
C LEU A 129 9.12 -37.93 36.63
N TRP A 130 9.18 -36.81 37.36
CA TRP A 130 8.40 -35.59 37.10
C TRP A 130 9.17 -34.50 36.36
N GLY A 131 10.46 -34.68 36.07
CA GLY A 131 11.28 -33.66 35.39
C GLY A 131 10.73 -33.31 34.01
N TYR A 132 10.51 -34.33 33.16
CA TYR A 132 9.99 -34.13 31.80
C TYR A 132 8.58 -33.48 31.76
N PRO A 133 7.57 -33.96 32.54
CA PRO A 133 6.28 -33.28 32.63
C PRO A 133 6.36 -31.83 33.14
N THR A 134 7.25 -31.54 34.10
CA THR A 134 7.39 -30.20 34.68
C THR A 134 7.95 -29.21 33.65
N VAL A 135 8.98 -29.60 32.92
CA VAL A 135 9.56 -28.76 31.84
C VAL A 135 8.51 -28.48 30.76
N LEU A 136 7.73 -29.50 30.37
CA LEU A 136 6.68 -29.35 29.38
C LEU A 136 5.55 -28.41 29.86
N ALA A 137 5.19 -28.48 31.15
CA ALA A 137 4.25 -27.55 31.77
C ALA A 137 4.78 -26.11 31.80
N VAL A 138 6.06 -25.91 32.11
CA VAL A 138 6.71 -24.58 32.08
C VAL A 138 6.74 -24.02 30.65
N MET A 139 7.11 -24.83 29.65
CA MET A 139 7.08 -24.41 28.24
C MET A 139 5.67 -24.04 27.78
N ALA A 140 4.66 -24.82 28.17
CA ALA A 140 3.26 -24.52 27.88
C ALA A 140 2.80 -23.22 28.57
N ALA A 141 3.22 -22.98 29.82
CA ALA A 141 2.92 -21.74 30.53
C ALA A 141 3.58 -20.53 29.86
N ILE A 142 4.84 -20.62 29.42
CA ILE A 142 5.54 -19.56 28.69
C ILE A 142 4.79 -19.23 27.38
N ALA A 143 4.47 -20.26 26.59
CA ALA A 143 3.73 -20.08 25.34
C ALA A 143 2.35 -19.45 25.58
N GLY A 144 1.60 -19.95 26.57
CA GLY A 144 0.29 -19.42 26.93
C GLY A 144 0.34 -17.96 27.38
N THR A 145 1.34 -17.59 28.18
CA THR A 145 1.53 -16.21 28.66
C THR A 145 1.84 -15.26 27.51
N MET A 146 2.71 -15.68 26.57
CA MET A 146 3.03 -14.89 25.37
C MET A 146 1.80 -14.71 24.47
N VAL A 147 1.04 -15.77 24.20
CA VAL A 147 -0.19 -15.68 23.38
C VAL A 147 -1.20 -14.74 24.03
N TYR A 148 -1.39 -14.84 25.35
CA TYR A 148 -2.27 -13.94 26.09
C TYR A 148 -1.80 -12.48 25.99
N PHE A 149 -0.51 -12.23 26.13
CA PHE A 149 0.07 -10.90 25.97
C PHE A 149 -0.18 -10.31 24.57
N PHE A 150 0.03 -11.10 23.51
CA PHE A 150 -0.19 -10.65 22.14
C PHE A 150 -1.68 -10.41 21.82
N ARG A 151 -2.60 -11.23 22.35
CA ARG A 151 -4.05 -10.98 22.25
C ARG A 151 -4.47 -9.70 22.97
N LYS A 152 -3.96 -9.47 24.19
CA LYS A 152 -4.25 -8.24 24.95
C LYS A 152 -3.79 -6.98 24.19
N LYS A 153 -2.68 -7.09 23.44
CA LYS A 153 -2.13 -5.98 22.65
C LYS A 153 -2.84 -5.78 21.29
N ARG A 154 -3.86 -6.60 20.96
CA ARG A 154 -4.55 -6.64 19.66
C ARG A 154 -3.62 -6.89 18.47
N TRP A 155 -2.55 -7.64 18.69
CA TRP A 155 -1.68 -8.09 17.59
C TRP A 155 -2.18 -9.40 16.98
N ILE A 156 -3.04 -10.10 17.72
CA ILE A 156 -3.88 -11.26 17.39
C ILE A 156 -5.29 -10.93 17.88
#